data_AF-A0A535BEC2-F1
#
_entry.id   AF-A0A535BEC2-F1
#
_cell.length_a   1.000
_cell.length_b   1.000
_cell.length_c   1.000
_cell.angle_alpha   90.00
_cell.angle_beta   90.00
_cell.angle_gamma   90.00
#
_symmetry.space_group_name_H-M   'P 1'
#
loop_
_entity.id
_entity.type
_entity.pdbx_description
1 polymer ?
#
loop_
_entity_poly.entity_id
_entity_poly.type
_entity_poly.pdbx_seq_one_letter_code
_entity_poly.pdbx_strand_id
1 'polypeptide(L)'
;MNADDGIRADVGSVTELARIVEALLFLSAEPVPAAELAEACEATAEEVEAALGELREACAGRGVALREVAGGWTLATDPVAEEAARRLLARPRTPPLTPAQAEALSIVAYLQPVSRP
;
A
#
# COMPACT_ATOMS: atom_id res chain seq x y z
N MET A 1 -0.75 -38.65 20.65
CA MET A 1 0.65 -38.19 20.80
C MET A 1 0.70 -36.90 20.01
N ASN A 2 0.35 -35.79 20.67
CA ASN A 2 0.12 -34.49 20.04
C ASN A 2 1.41 -33.67 20.09
N ALA A 3 1.85 -33.19 18.94
CA ALA A 3 2.84 -32.14 18.82
C ALA A 3 2.76 -31.58 17.40
N ASP A 4 1.88 -30.59 17.18
CA ASP A 4 2.19 -29.37 16.40
C ASP A 4 0.99 -28.40 16.49
N ASP A 5 0.56 -28.12 17.72
CA ASP A 5 -0.44 -27.09 18.02
C ASP A 5 0.34 -25.95 18.68
N GLY A 6 0.90 -25.05 17.86
CA GLY A 6 2.03 -24.28 18.34
C GLY A 6 2.41 -23.01 17.60
N ILE A 7 1.53 -22.36 16.82
CA ILE A 7 1.53 -20.89 16.60
C ILE A 7 0.11 -20.44 16.23
N ARG A 8 -0.82 -20.40 17.19
CA ARG A 8 -1.96 -19.47 17.11
C ARG A 8 -1.62 -18.32 18.03
N ALA A 9 -0.82 -17.38 17.51
CA ALA A 9 -0.68 -16.09 18.16
C ALA A 9 -2.07 -15.44 18.17
N ASP A 10 -2.64 -15.36 19.35
CA ASP A 10 -3.61 -14.35 19.71
C ASP A 10 -2.99 -12.98 19.35
N VAL A 11 -3.33 -12.50 18.15
CA VAL A 11 -3.18 -11.10 17.76
C VAL A 11 -4.57 -10.52 17.97
N GLY A 12 -4.70 -9.52 18.85
CA GLY A 12 -5.96 -8.87 19.24
C GLY A 12 -6.94 -8.82 18.08
N SER A 13 -8.07 -9.53 18.25
CA SER A 13 -8.82 -10.14 17.16
C SER A 13 -9.60 -9.14 16.33
N VAL A 14 -8.96 -8.55 15.33
CA VAL A 14 -9.67 -7.94 14.20
C VAL A 14 -10.50 -9.02 13.52
N THR A 15 -11.70 -8.66 13.08
CA THR A 15 -12.61 -9.60 12.40
C THR A 15 -11.96 -10.21 11.15
N GLU A 16 -12.50 -11.34 10.68
CA GLU A 16 -12.03 -11.94 9.43
C GLU A 16 -12.19 -11.00 8.24
N LEU A 17 -13.29 -10.25 8.20
CA LEU A 17 -13.52 -9.22 7.20
C LEU A 17 -12.45 -8.12 7.26
N ALA A 18 -12.12 -7.62 8.45
CA ALA A 18 -11.05 -6.64 8.61
C ALA A 18 -9.69 -7.15 8.12
N ARG A 19 -9.36 -8.43 8.37
CA ARG A 19 -8.13 -9.05 7.82
C ARG A 19 -8.13 -9.11 6.29
N ILE A 20 -9.27 -9.42 5.68
CA ILE A 20 -9.40 -9.42 4.21
C ILE A 20 -9.27 -8.01 3.65
N VAL A 21 -9.95 -7.03 4.24
CA VAL A 21 -9.87 -5.61 3.85
C VAL A 21 -8.43 -5.09 3.97
N GLU A 22 -7.71 -5.40 5.06
CA GLU A 22 -6.29 -5.06 5.21
C GLU A 22 -5.44 -5.62 4.06
N ALA A 23 -5.66 -6.89 3.70
CA ALA A 23 -4.94 -7.52 2.60
C ALA A 23 -5.23 -6.86 1.25
N LEU A 24 -6.50 -6.52 0.97
CA LEU A 24 -6.89 -5.81 -0.25
C LEU A 24 -6.23 -4.42 -0.31
N LEU A 25 -6.28 -3.65 0.77
CA LEU A 25 -5.66 -2.33 0.85
C LEU A 25 -4.13 -2.38 0.74
N PHE A 26 -3.50 -3.45 1.20
CA PHE A 26 -2.07 -3.67 1.04
C PHE A 26 -1.67 -4.02 -0.40
N LEU A 27 -2.52 -4.76 -1.11
CA LEU A 27 -2.30 -5.12 -2.51
C LEU A 27 -2.56 -3.95 -3.47
N SER A 28 -3.46 -3.03 -3.10
CA SER A 28 -3.85 -1.90 -3.94
C SER A 28 -2.79 -0.81 -3.99
N ALA A 29 -2.44 -0.38 -5.20
CA ALA A 29 -1.51 0.72 -5.43
C ALA A 29 -2.17 2.11 -5.29
N GLU A 30 -3.49 2.18 -5.42
CA GLU A 30 -4.30 3.40 -5.36
C GLU A 30 -5.33 3.30 -4.23
N PRO A 31 -5.82 4.44 -3.69
CA PRO A 31 -6.90 4.44 -2.71
C PRO A 31 -8.15 3.74 -3.23
N VAL A 32 -8.72 2.83 -2.44
CA VAL A 32 -9.87 2.00 -2.82
C VAL A 32 -11.15 2.52 -2.16
N PRO A 33 -12.22 2.85 -2.91
CA PRO A 33 -13.50 3.23 -2.33
C PRO A 33 -14.12 2.13 -1.46
N ALA A 34 -14.82 2.50 -0.38
CA ALA A 34 -15.49 1.52 0.49
C ALA A 34 -16.51 0.65 -0.26
N ALA A 35 -17.17 1.20 -1.30
CA ALA A 35 -18.09 0.46 -2.14
C ALA A 35 -17.41 -0.68 -2.93
N GLU A 36 -16.20 -0.45 -3.45
CA GLU A 36 -15.43 -1.47 -4.17
C GLU A 36 -14.92 -2.56 -3.22
N LEU A 37 -14.53 -2.17 -1.99
CA LEU A 37 -14.18 -3.13 -0.94
C LEU A 37 -15.39 -4.00 -0.54
N ALA A 38 -16.58 -3.40 -0.43
CA ALA A 38 -17.81 -4.13 -0.14
C ALA A 38 -18.17 -5.13 -1.23
N GLU A 39 -18.06 -4.74 -2.50
CA GLU A 39 -18.25 -5.63 -3.64
C GLU A 39 -17.23 -6.78 -3.64
N ALA A 40 -15.94 -6.48 -3.46
CA ALA A 40 -14.87 -7.48 -3.46
C ALA A 40 -14.95 -8.47 -2.29
N CYS A 41 -15.44 -8.03 -1.13
CA CYS A 41 -15.61 -8.87 0.05
C CYS A 41 -16.98 -9.57 0.12
N GLU A 42 -17.86 -9.38 -0.86
CA GLU A 42 -19.25 -9.85 -0.83
C GLU A 42 -19.98 -9.45 0.48
N ALA A 43 -19.69 -8.24 0.96
CA ALA A 43 -20.15 -7.72 2.25
C ALA A 43 -20.99 -6.44 2.06
N THR A 44 -21.72 -6.05 3.09
CA THR A 44 -22.44 -4.77 3.10
C THR A 44 -21.49 -3.59 3.34
N ALA A 45 -21.88 -2.41 2.90
CA ALA A 45 -21.12 -1.19 3.17
C ALA A 45 -20.94 -0.94 4.68
N GLU A 46 -21.95 -1.23 5.49
CA GLU A 46 -21.88 -1.08 6.95
C GLU A 46 -20.86 -2.03 7.59
N GLU A 47 -20.78 -3.27 7.12
CA GLU A 47 -19.78 -4.24 7.59
C GLU A 47 -18.35 -3.81 7.21
N VAL A 48 -18.16 -3.28 5.99
CA VAL A 48 -16.86 -2.76 5.56
C VAL A 48 -16.46 -1.51 6.34
N GLU A 49 -17.38 -0.57 6.60
CA GLU A 49 -17.11 0.62 7.42
C GLU A 49 -16.74 0.22 8.87
N ALA A 50 -17.43 -0.77 9.43
CA ALA A 50 -17.08 -1.32 10.73
C ALA A 50 -15.67 -1.94 10.73
N ALA A 51 -15.35 -2.74 9.70
CA ALA A 51 -14.03 -3.34 9.53
C ALA A 51 -12.91 -2.30 9.36
N LEU A 52 -13.15 -1.22 8.59
CA LEU A 52 -12.23 -0.10 8.46
C LEU A 52 -12.04 0.65 9.79
N GLY A 53 -13.10 0.77 10.59
CA GLY A 53 -13.03 1.29 11.96
C GLY A 53 -12.14 0.43 12.87
N GLU A 54 -12.34 -0.89 12.86
CA GLU A 54 -11.48 -1.84 13.60
C GLU A 54 -10.02 -1.74 13.16
N LEU A 55 -9.77 -1.68 11.85
CA LEU A 55 -8.41 -1.54 11.31
C LEU A 55 -7.75 -0.24 11.72
N ARG A 56 -8.50 0.87 11.77
CA ARG A 56 -7.96 2.15 12.23
C ARG A 56 -7.46 2.05 13.67
N GLU A 57 -8.26 1.47 14.56
CA GLU A 57 -7.87 1.27 15.97
C GLU A 57 -6.72 0.27 16.10
N ALA A 58 -6.76 -0.83 15.33
CA ALA A 58 -5.68 -1.82 15.30
C ALA A 58 -4.36 -1.26 14.75
N CYS A 59 -4.41 -0.22 13.91
CA CYS A 59 -3.23 0.49 13.41
C CYS A 59 -2.71 1.56 14.38
N ALA A 60 -3.47 1.94 15.41
CA ALA A 60 -3.05 2.95 16.36
C ALA A 60 -1.74 2.53 17.07
N GLY A 61 -0.72 3.37 16.98
CA GLY A 61 0.59 3.09 17.57
C GLY A 61 1.46 2.10 16.79
N ARG A 62 1.04 1.68 15.59
CA ARG A 62 1.86 0.89 14.65
C ARG A 62 2.58 1.81 13.66
N GLY A 63 3.58 1.28 12.95
CA GLY A 63 4.30 2.01 11.88
C GLY A 63 3.52 2.16 10.57
N VAL A 64 2.29 1.64 10.53
CA VAL A 64 1.36 1.74 9.40
C VAL A 64 0.05 2.33 9.91
N ALA A 65 -0.61 3.14 9.10
CA ALA A 65 -1.84 3.84 9.43
C ALA A 65 -2.83 3.75 8.27
N LEU A 66 -4.11 3.56 8.61
CA LEU A 66 -5.20 3.64 7.65
C LEU A 66 -5.53 5.12 7.36
N ARG A 67 -5.58 5.51 6.09
CA ARG A 67 -5.92 6.88 5.67
C ARG A 67 -7.01 6.89 4.62
N GLU A 68 -7.86 7.91 4.70
CA GLU A 68 -8.84 8.24 3.67
C GLU A 68 -8.27 9.34 2.77
N VAL A 69 -8.23 9.10 1.46
CA VAL A 69 -7.69 10.00 0.45
C VAL A 69 -8.57 9.96 -0.79
N ALA A 70 -9.00 11.13 -1.27
CA ALA A 70 -9.82 11.28 -2.47
C ALA A 70 -11.11 10.42 -2.50
N GLY A 71 -11.70 10.15 -1.32
CA GLY A 71 -12.91 9.31 -1.20
C GLY A 71 -12.64 7.80 -1.21
N GLY A 72 -11.37 7.38 -1.12
CA GLY A 72 -10.97 5.98 -0.95
C GLY A 72 -10.05 5.77 0.25
N TRP A 73 -9.79 4.51 0.55
CA TRP A 73 -8.98 4.06 1.68
C TRP A 73 -7.64 3.51 1.21
N THR A 74 -6.58 3.74 1.97
CA THR A 74 -5.25 3.19 1.71
C THR A 74 -4.45 3.02 2.99
N LEU A 75 -3.50 2.09 2.98
CA LEU A 75 -2.50 1.95 4.03
C LEU A 75 -1.32 2.88 3.73
N ALA A 76 -0.99 3.72 4.71
CA ALA A 76 0.14 4.64 4.65
C ALA A 76 1.14 4.31 5.76
N THR A 77 2.39 4.74 5.60
CA THR A 77 3.39 4.65 6.67
C THR A 77 3.17 5.76 7.70
N ASP A 78 3.42 5.44 8.96
CA ASP A 78 3.44 6.43 10.03
C ASP A 78 4.62 7.41 9.84
N PRO A 79 4.42 8.73 10.09
CA PRO A 79 5.49 9.74 9.98
C PRO A 79 6.75 9.43 10.79
N VAL A 80 6.66 8.63 11.86
CA VAL A 80 7.81 8.19 12.66
C VAL A 80 8.89 7.50 11.81
N ALA A 81 8.50 6.90 10.68
CA ALA A 81 9.40 6.21 9.78
C ALA A 81 10.07 7.12 8.73
N GLU A 82 9.67 8.38 8.59
CA GLU A 82 10.06 9.25 7.46
C GLU A 82 11.59 9.34 7.28
N GLU A 83 12.30 9.68 8.35
CA GLU A 83 13.75 9.89 8.30
C GLU A 83 14.51 8.57 8.04
N ALA A 84 14.03 7.45 8.59
CA ALA A 84 14.57 6.13 8.29
C ALA A 84 14.30 5.70 6.84
N ALA A 85 13.09 5.93 6.36
CA ALA A 85 12.69 5.66 4.98
C ALA A 85 13.52 6.47 3.98
N ARG A 86 13.80 7.75 4.28
CA ARG A 86 14.69 8.59 3.46
C ARG A 86 16.07 7.96 3.34
N ARG A 87 16.71 7.54 4.44
CA ARG A 87 18.04 6.91 4.37
C ARG A 87 18.05 5.59 3.61
N LEU A 88 16.98 4.78 3.75
CA LEU A 88 16.86 3.49 3.08
C LEU A 88 16.58 3.63 1.57
N LEU A 89 15.72 4.57 1.20
CA LEU A 89 15.18 4.73 -0.16
C LEU A 89 15.89 5.80 -1.00
N ALA A 90 16.71 6.67 -0.40
CA ALA A 90 17.46 7.71 -1.12
C ALA A 90 18.63 7.19 -1.96
N ARG A 91 18.98 5.89 -1.89
CA ARG A 91 19.99 5.33 -2.81
C ARG A 91 19.43 5.32 -4.23
N PRO A 92 20.15 5.90 -5.23
CA PRO A 92 19.74 5.82 -6.62
C PRO A 92 19.64 4.34 -7.01
N ARG A 93 18.42 3.88 -7.33
CA ARG A 93 18.22 2.53 -7.89
C ARG A 93 18.77 2.45 -9.32
N THR A 94 18.97 3.60 -9.96
CA THR A 94 19.55 3.76 -11.28
C THR A 94 20.86 4.54 -11.17
N PRO A 95 21.98 4.05 -11.75
CA PRO A 95 23.18 4.88 -11.86
C PRO A 95 22.86 6.17 -12.65
N PRO A 96 23.58 7.27 -12.37
CA PRO A 96 23.44 8.49 -13.17
C PRO A 96 23.64 8.17 -14.66
N LEU A 97 22.84 8.79 -15.52
CA LEU A 97 22.98 8.62 -16.97
C LEU A 97 24.39 9.03 -17.38
N THR A 98 25.03 8.21 -18.21
CA THR A 98 26.28 8.62 -18.86
C THR A 98 25.98 9.78 -19.82
N PRO A 99 26.99 10.60 -20.17
CA PRO A 99 26.82 11.68 -21.13
C PRO A 99 26.14 11.21 -22.44
N ALA A 100 26.50 10.03 -22.94
CA ALA A 100 25.92 9.44 -24.14
C ALA A 100 24.42 9.08 -23.97
N GLN A 101 24.01 8.62 -22.79
CA GLN A 101 22.61 8.31 -22.51
C GLN A 101 21.75 9.58 -22.37
N ALA A 102 22.31 10.62 -21.75
CA ALA A 102 21.64 11.92 -21.62
C ALA A 102 21.51 12.65 -22.97
N GLU A 103 22.52 12.54 -23.83
CA GLU A 103 22.50 13.05 -25.20
C GLU A 103 21.42 12.36 -26.04
N ALA A 104 21.38 11.02 -26.01
CA ALA A 104 20.35 10.25 -26.71
C ALA A 104 18.93 10.62 -26.24
N LEU A 105 18.72 10.79 -24.93
CA LEU A 105 17.44 11.23 -24.38
C LEU A 105 17.05 12.64 -24.86
N SER A 106 18.02 13.56 -24.91
CA SER A 106 17.81 14.94 -25.35
C SER A 106 17.44 15.02 -26.83
N ILE A 107 18.08 14.21 -27.68
CA ILE A 107 17.75 14.09 -29.11
C ILE A 107 16.32 13.56 -29.29
N VAL A 108 15.94 12.50 -28.56
CA VAL A 108 14.59 11.92 -28.64
C VAL A 108 13.54 12.92 -28.16
N ALA A 109 13.76 13.60 -27.03
CA ALA A 109 12.81 14.56 -26.46
C ALA A 109 12.58 15.77 -27.38
N TYR A 110 13.61 16.23 -28.08
CA TYR A 110 13.51 17.36 -29.00
C TYR A 110 12.89 16.98 -30.36
N LEU A 111 13.05 15.72 -30.79
CA LEU A 111 12.63 15.25 -32.12
C LEU A 111 11.34 14.40 -32.10
N GLN A 112 10.55 14.42 -31.02
CA GLN A 112 9.24 13.76 -31.05
C GLN A 112 8.29 14.46 -32.05
N PRO A 113 7.47 13.72 -32.83
CA PRO A 113 7.12 12.31 -32.70
C PRO A 113 8.01 11.39 -33.54
N VAL A 114 8.68 10.45 -32.86
CA VAL A 114 9.37 9.32 -33.50
C VAL A 114 8.68 8.03 -33.08
N SER A 115 7.91 7.43 -33.99
CA SER A 115 7.35 6.10 -33.80
C SER A 115 8.45 5.05 -33.95
N ARG A 116 8.57 4.13 -32.99
CA ARG A 116 9.37 2.90 -33.17
C ARG A 116 8.63 1.96 -34.13
N PRO A 117 9.29 1.36 -35.14
CA PRO A 117 8.73 0.23 -35.88
C PRO A 117 8.63 -1.02 -34.98
#